data_AF-A0A0G1EW42-F1
#
_entry.id   AF-A0A0G1EW42-F1
#
_cell.length_a   1.000
_cell.length_b   1.000
_cell.length_c   1.000
_cell.angle_alpha   90.00
_cell.angle_beta   90.00
_cell.angle_gamma   90.00
#
_symmetry.space_group_name_H-M   'P 1'
#
loop_
_entity.id
_entity.type
_entity.pdbx_description
1 polymer ?
#
loop_
_entity_poly.entity_id
_entity_poly.type
_entity_poly.pdbx_seq_one_letter_code
_entity_poly.pdbx_strand_id
1 'polypeptide(L)' 'MYKYVVYDYFEVTPDAIDILEQHYNRKELTLVTCVPPGTYLRRGIIKAKLVEM' A
#
# COMPACT_ATOMS: atom_id res chain seq x y z
N MET A 1 -2.20 12.31 16.69
CA MET A 1 -1.48 11.03 16.44
C MET A 1 -2.32 10.31 15.41
N TYR A 2 -1.80 10.06 14.22
CA TYR A 2 -2.62 9.51 13.16
C TYR A 2 -2.82 7.99 13.33
N LYS A 3 -4.07 7.53 13.30
CA LYS A 3 -4.39 6.09 13.26
C LYS A 3 -5.01 5.72 11.93
N TYR A 4 -4.58 4.59 11.39
CA TYR A 4 -5.05 4.04 10.12
C TYR A 4 -5.55 2.61 10.33
N VAL A 5 -6.60 2.22 9.59
CA VAL A 5 -7.12 0.85 9.55
C VAL A 5 -6.87 0.25 8.17
N VAL A 6 -6.22 -0.91 8.16
CA VAL A 6 -5.97 -1.70 6.94
C VAL A 6 -7.29 -2.24 6.41
N TYR A 7 -7.51 -2.11 5.10
CA TYR A 7 -8.73 -2.59 4.46
C TYR A 7 -8.47 -3.46 3.23
N ASP A 8 -7.24 -3.49 2.71
CA ASP A 8 -6.91 -4.27 1.52
C ASP A 8 -5.42 -4.67 1.51
N TYR A 9 -5.15 -5.81 0.87
CA TYR A 9 -3.81 -6.35 0.61
C TYR A 9 -3.77 -7.12 -0.70
N PHE A 10 -2.77 -6.85 -1.52
CA PHE A 10 -2.53 -7.60 -2.76
C PHE A 10 -1.06 -7.52 -3.18
N GLU A 11 -0.66 -8.38 -4.11
CA GLU A 11 0.70 -8.43 -4.65
C GLU A 11 0.75 -8.08 -6.14
N VAL A 12 1.65 -7.19 -6.50
CA VAL A 12 1.86 -6.76 -7.90
C VAL A 12 3.27 -7.09 -8.38
N THR A 13 3.49 -7.01 -9.69
CA THR A 13 4.84 -7.06 -10.25
C THR A 13 5.60 -5.76 -9.96
N PRO A 14 6.94 -5.75 -9.96
CA PRO A 14 7.73 -4.56 -9.65
C PRO A 14 7.52 -3.37 -10.61
N ASP A 15 7.06 -3.64 -11.82
CA ASP A 15 6.78 -2.69 -12.90
C ASP A 15 5.37 -2.08 -12.86
N ALA A 16 4.50 -2.55 -11.97
CA ALA A 16 3.16 -2.00 -11.76
C ALA A 16 3.25 -0.63 -11.07
N ILE A 17 3.27 0.45 -11.86
CA ILE A 17 3.40 1.84 -11.40
C ILE A 17 2.06 2.47 -10.99
N ASP A 18 0.94 1.91 -11.43
CA ASP A 18 -0.43 2.34 -11.14
C ASP A 18 -0.73 2.35 -9.64
N ILE A 19 -0.09 1.48 -8.86
CA ILE A 19 -0.20 1.44 -7.39
C ILE A 19 0.29 2.71 -6.69
N LEU A 20 1.07 3.56 -7.37
CA LEU A 20 1.61 4.81 -6.83
C LEU A 20 0.70 6.02 -7.12
N GLU A 21 -0.40 5.83 -7.83
CA GLU A 21 -1.35 6.90 -8.13
C GLU A 21 -1.95 7.50 -6.85
N GLN A 22 -1.92 8.82 -6.74
CA GLN A 22 -2.44 9.55 -5.58
C GLN A 22 -3.86 10.04 -5.83
N HIS A 23 -4.81 9.54 -5.04
CA HIS A 23 -6.17 10.03 -5.03
C HIS A 23 -6.34 11.09 -3.92
N TYR A 24 -6.22 12.37 -4.28
CA TYR A 24 -6.31 13.50 -3.33
C TYR A 24 -7.65 13.66 -2.61
N ASN A 25 -8.69 12.96 -3.07
CA ASN A 25 -10.00 12.93 -2.42
C ASN A 25 -10.09 11.87 -1.30
N ARG A 26 -9.05 11.08 -1.06
CA ARG A 26 -9.02 10.02 -0.04
C ARG A 26 -7.87 10.23 0.94
N LYS A 27 -8.16 10.09 2.23
CA LYS A 27 -7.14 10.04 3.29
C LYS A 27 -6.65 8.60 3.46
N GLU A 28 -5.85 8.16 2.50
CA GLU A 28 -5.33 6.80 2.41
C GLU A 28 -3.82 6.75 2.58
N LEU A 29 -3.34 5.65 3.16
CA LEU A 29 -1.93 5.31 3.31
C LEU A 29 -1.71 3.98 2.59
N THR A 30 -0.71 3.95 1.71
CA THR A 30 -0.25 2.72 1.05
C THR A 30 1.14 2.36 1.58
N LEU A 31 1.29 1.16 2.12
CA LEU A 31 2.59 0.59 2.50
C LEU A 31 3.02 -0.40 1.41
N VAL A 32 4.27 -0.28 0.97
CA VAL A 32 4.85 -1.09 -0.11
C VAL A 32 6.09 -1.80 0.40
N THR A 33 6.17 -3.12 0.17
CA THR A 33 7.34 -3.93 0.51
C THR A 33 7.66 -4.95 -0.58
N CYS A 34 8.84 -5.55 -0.54
CA CYS A 34 9.19 -6.66 -1.43
C CYS A 34 8.66 -7.98 -0.87
N VAL A 35 8.13 -8.84 -1.74
CA VAL A 35 7.64 -10.18 -1.38
C VAL A 35 8.01 -11.22 -2.45
N PRO A 36 8.24 -12.50 -2.08
CA PRO A 36 8.44 -12.99 -0.72
C PRO A 36 9.69 -12.43 -0.02
N PRO A 37 9.76 -12.43 1.33
CA PRO A 37 10.93 -11.99 2.07
C PRO A 37 12.23 -12.66 1.58
N GLY A 38 13.30 -11.87 1.43
CA GLY A 38 14.57 -12.34 0.89
C GLY A 38 14.64 -12.37 -0.64
N THR A 39 13.60 -11.93 -1.34
CA THR A 39 13.55 -11.79 -2.80
C THR A 39 12.94 -10.46 -3.23
N TYR A 40 12.92 -10.17 -4.53
CA TYR A 40 12.40 -8.93 -5.11
C TYR A 40 11.36 -9.16 -6.22
N LEU A 41 10.81 -10.38 -6.29
CA LEU A 41 9.99 -10.85 -7.41
C LEU A 41 8.67 -10.09 -7.54
N ARG A 42 8.08 -9.68 -6.42
CA ARG A 42 6.81 -8.97 -6.36
C ARG A 42 6.85 -7.84 -5.34
N ARG A 43 5.80 -7.03 -5.31
CA ARG A 43 5.57 -5.99 -4.30
C ARG A 43 4.30 -6.29 -3.54
N GLY A 44 4.41 -6.39 -2.22
CA GLY A 44 3.25 -6.46 -1.32
C GLY A 44 2.73 -5.06 -1.07
N ILE A 45 1.44 -4.85 -1.37
CA ILE A 45 0.75 -3.57 -1.25
C ILE A 45 -0.28 -3.70 -0.14
N ILE A 46 -0.19 -2.85 0.88
CA ILE A 46 -1.18 -2.77 1.97
C ILE A 46 -1.85 -1.41 1.88
N LYS A 47 -3.17 -1.37 1.76
CA LYS A 47 -3.94 -0.12 1.78
C LYS A 47 -4.64 0.08 3.12
N ALA A 48 -4.52 1.29 3.66
CA ALA A 48 -5.13 1.68 4.92
C ALA A 48 -5.83 3.05 4.82
N LYS A 49 -6.89 3.25 5.59
CA LYS A 49 -7.66 4.52 5.66
C LYS A 49 -7.46 5.19 7.01
N LEU A 50 -7.37 6.52 7.01
CA LEU A 50 -7.27 7.30 8.24
C LEU A 50 -8.56 7.21 9.06
N VAL A 51 -8.45 6.93 10.35
CA VAL A 51 -9.58 6.86 11.29
C VAL A 51 -9.47 7.84 12.47
N GLU A 52 -8.28 8.35 12.79
CA GLU A 52 -8.05 9.33 13.87
C GLU A 52 -6.88 10.26 13.50
N MET A 53 -6.97 11.55 13.84
CA MET A 53 -5.96 12.59 13.54
C MET A 53 -5.17 13.01 14.78
#